data_AF-A0A972Y9W3-F1
#
_entry.id   AF-A0A972Y9W3-F1
#
_cell.length_a   1.000
_cell.length_b   1.000
_cell.length_c   1.000
_cell.angle_alpha   90.00
_cell.angle_beta   90.00
_cell.angle_gamma   90.00
#
_symmetry.space_group_name_H-M   'P 1'
#
loop_
_entity.id
_entity.type
_entity.pdbx_description
1 polymer ?
#
loop_
_entity_poly.entity_id
_entity_poly.type
_entity_poly.pdbx_seq_one_letter_code
_entity_poly.pdbx_strand_id
1 'polypeptide(L)'
;GVERITENGLIANGKEYEVDCIIYASGFEVGSDYTKRAGFDPVGKEGVALSKAWEDGMRTLHGLHVHGFPNAFIVQPNQAALLISNVPHNIVDHANTISTVVAHAEATNAQTVEPTQAAQDAWVELVLSGAGMMIGNTECTPGYYNNEGEGVTEKNRHGLGHPAGARAFFAHIAAWRDSGTFEGLTFT
;
A
#
# COMPACT_ATOMS: atom_id res chain seq x y z
N GLY A 1 -8.18 16.81 -23.55
CA GLY A 1 -8.77 17.36 -22.31
C GLY A 1 -8.85 18.87 -22.42
N VAL A 2 -8.99 19.56 -21.30
CA VAL A 2 -8.81 21.03 -21.24
C VAL A 2 -7.39 21.39 -21.69
N GLU A 3 -7.24 22.44 -22.48
CA GLU A 3 -5.95 22.90 -23.01
C GLU A 3 -5.25 23.87 -22.06
N ARG A 4 -5.98 24.89 -21.57
CA ARG A 4 -5.49 25.87 -20.60
C ARG A 4 -6.63 26.61 -19.89
N ILE A 5 -6.28 27.24 -18.77
CA ILE A 5 -7.13 28.18 -18.03
C ILE A 5 -6.82 29.61 -18.54
N THR A 6 -7.84 30.45 -18.62
CA THR A 6 -7.74 31.88 -18.92
C THR A 6 -8.22 32.69 -17.72
N GLU A 7 -8.11 34.01 -17.79
CA GLU A 7 -8.68 34.89 -16.77
C GLU A 7 -10.21 34.76 -16.66
N ASN A 8 -10.89 34.43 -17.77
CA ASN A 8 -12.35 34.38 -17.85
C ASN A 8 -12.92 32.96 -17.82
N GLY A 9 -12.10 31.90 -17.95
CA GLY A 9 -12.58 30.53 -17.98
C GLY A 9 -11.57 29.49 -18.48
N LEU A 10 -12.01 28.62 -19.39
CA LEU A 10 -11.25 27.45 -19.86
C LEU A 10 -11.25 27.38 -21.39
N ILE A 11 -10.14 26.92 -21.98
CA ILE A 11 -10.09 26.60 -23.42
C ILE A 11 -10.10 25.09 -23.62
N ALA A 12 -11.00 24.63 -24.49
CA ALA A 12 -11.08 23.26 -24.95
C ALA A 12 -11.51 23.20 -26.41
N ASN A 13 -10.83 22.38 -27.22
CA ASN A 13 -11.02 22.26 -28.65
C ASN A 13 -10.90 23.62 -29.37
N GLY A 14 -9.94 24.45 -28.93
CA GLY A 14 -9.71 25.80 -29.45
C GLY A 14 -10.81 26.84 -29.16
N LYS A 15 -11.84 26.50 -28.35
CA LYS A 15 -12.92 27.40 -27.95
C LYS A 15 -12.81 27.77 -26.49
N GLU A 16 -13.04 29.05 -26.18
CA GLU A 16 -13.15 29.54 -24.81
C GLU A 16 -14.57 29.35 -24.26
N TYR A 17 -14.63 28.86 -23.02
CA TYR A 17 -15.84 28.69 -22.23
C TYR A 17 -15.69 29.57 -20.98
N GLU A 18 -16.35 30.72 -20.98
CA GLU A 18 -16.37 31.63 -19.82
C GLU A 18 -17.15 31.01 -18.67
N VAL A 19 -16.59 31.09 -17.46
CA VAL A 19 -17.20 30.56 -16.24
C VAL A 19 -16.83 31.42 -15.04
N ASP A 20 -17.75 31.52 -14.08
CA ASP A 20 -17.48 32.25 -12.83
C ASP A 20 -16.71 31.40 -11.79
N CYS A 21 -16.68 30.07 -11.97
CA CYS A 21 -16.07 29.13 -11.03
C CYS A 21 -15.55 27.88 -11.74
N ILE A 22 -14.36 27.42 -11.33
CA ILE A 22 -13.75 26.17 -11.78
C ILE A 22 -13.75 25.18 -10.61
N ILE A 23 -14.42 24.04 -10.77
CA ILE A 23 -14.43 22.96 -9.79
C ILE A 23 -13.46 21.87 -10.23
N TYR A 24 -12.43 21.61 -9.43
CA TYR A 24 -11.48 20.52 -9.66
C TYR A 24 -12.06 19.20 -9.11
N ALA A 25 -12.67 18.43 -9.99
CA ALA A 25 -13.09 17.05 -9.74
C ALA A 25 -12.15 16.03 -10.43
N SER A 26 -10.85 16.35 -10.51
CA SER A 26 -9.82 15.59 -11.23
C SER A 26 -9.26 14.38 -10.47
N GLY A 27 -9.82 14.05 -9.31
CA GLY A 27 -9.38 12.93 -8.47
C GLY A 27 -8.15 13.25 -7.61
N PHE A 28 -7.37 12.22 -7.30
CA PHE A 28 -6.18 12.27 -6.44
C PHE A 28 -5.03 11.53 -7.12
N GLU A 29 -3.80 11.82 -6.71
CA GLU A 29 -2.64 11.01 -7.11
C GLU A 29 -2.80 9.57 -6.56
N VAL A 30 -2.71 8.58 -7.45
CA VAL A 30 -2.69 7.16 -7.11
C VAL A 30 -1.32 6.60 -7.45
N GLY A 31 -0.77 5.76 -6.57
CA GLY A 31 0.57 5.20 -6.77
C GLY A 31 1.72 6.16 -6.44
N SER A 32 1.45 7.30 -5.80
CA SER A 32 2.49 8.19 -5.27
C SER A 32 3.32 7.50 -4.18
N ASP A 33 4.59 7.90 -4.08
CA ASP A 33 5.51 7.36 -3.08
C ASP A 33 4.92 7.47 -1.66
N TYR A 34 5.15 6.46 -0.83
CA TYR A 34 4.58 6.39 0.52
C TYR A 34 4.87 7.64 1.36
N THR A 35 6.08 8.18 1.28
CA THR A 35 6.51 9.34 2.06
C THR A 35 5.74 10.61 1.72
N LYS A 36 5.33 10.79 0.46
CA LYS A 36 4.43 11.88 0.05
C LYS A 36 3.05 11.75 0.68
N ARG A 37 2.54 10.52 0.79
CA ARG A 37 1.23 10.23 1.41
C ARG A 37 1.27 10.35 2.93
N ALA A 38 2.36 9.91 3.55
CA ALA A 38 2.56 9.97 5.00
C ALA A 38 2.91 11.38 5.51
N GLY A 39 3.54 12.21 4.66
CA GLY A 39 4.04 13.54 5.04
C GLY A 39 5.38 13.53 5.79
N PHE A 40 5.98 12.35 5.95
CA PHE A 40 7.30 12.15 6.56
C PHE A 40 7.95 10.88 6.01
N ASP A 41 9.25 10.72 6.26
CA ASP A 41 10.03 9.55 5.88
C ASP A 41 10.54 8.83 7.14
N PRO A 42 9.95 7.69 7.54
CA PRO A 42 10.42 6.93 8.68
C PRO A 42 11.89 6.54 8.53
N VAL A 43 12.64 6.61 9.62
CA VAL A 43 14.05 6.17 9.66
C VAL A 43 14.13 4.94 10.56
N GLY A 44 14.58 3.83 9.98
CA GLY A 44 14.73 2.54 10.65
C GLY A 44 16.09 2.38 11.30
N LYS A 45 16.48 1.12 11.50
CA LYS A 45 17.81 0.74 11.99
C LYS A 45 18.89 1.30 11.08
N GLU A 46 20.05 1.57 11.69
CA GLU A 46 21.25 2.07 11.01
C GLU A 46 21.04 3.42 10.27
N GLY A 47 19.95 4.14 10.58
CA GLY A 47 19.65 5.43 9.94
C GLY A 47 19.08 5.30 8.52
N VAL A 48 18.63 4.12 8.10
CA VAL A 48 18.07 3.91 6.76
C VAL A 48 16.65 4.45 6.69
N ALA A 49 16.43 5.40 5.77
CA ALA A 49 15.09 5.92 5.48
C ALA A 49 14.22 4.89 4.74
N LEU A 50 12.91 4.90 4.98
CA LEU A 50 11.97 3.97 4.34
C LEU A 50 11.93 4.18 2.82
N SER A 51 12.02 5.42 2.35
CA SER A 51 12.13 5.72 0.92
C SER A 51 13.32 5.02 0.26
N LYS A 52 14.45 4.92 0.96
CA LYS A 52 15.65 4.21 0.50
C LYS A 52 15.45 2.70 0.55
N ALA A 53 14.88 2.18 1.63
CA ALA A 53 14.58 0.75 1.76
C ALA A 53 13.58 0.24 0.71
N TRP A 54 12.73 1.12 0.17
CA TRP A 54 11.73 0.80 -0.86
C TRP A 54 12.07 1.39 -2.24
N GLU A 55 13.34 1.76 -2.51
CA GLU A 55 13.72 2.37 -3.79
C GLU A 55 13.41 1.45 -4.99
N ASP A 56 13.61 0.15 -4.81
CA ASP A 56 13.33 -0.90 -5.81
C ASP A 56 11.90 -1.47 -5.71
N GLY A 57 11.06 -0.88 -4.87
CA GLY A 57 9.69 -1.34 -4.63
C GLY A 57 9.43 -1.70 -3.17
N MET A 58 8.15 -1.62 -2.81
CA MET A 58 7.67 -1.88 -1.46
C MET A 58 7.98 -3.33 -1.02
N ARG A 59 8.37 -3.51 0.24
CA ARG A 59 8.59 -4.82 0.87
C ARG A 59 8.05 -4.79 2.28
N THR A 60 7.19 -5.73 2.61
CA THR A 60 6.57 -5.85 3.93
C THR A 60 6.35 -7.31 4.30
N LEU A 61 6.08 -7.57 5.56
CA LEU A 61 5.32 -8.75 6.00
C LEU A 61 3.85 -8.35 6.14
N HIS A 62 2.98 -9.05 5.42
CA HIS A 62 1.51 -8.89 5.49
C HIS A 62 0.96 -7.49 5.18
N GLY A 63 1.71 -6.65 4.47
CA GLY A 63 1.31 -5.28 4.16
C GLY A 63 1.42 -4.30 5.34
N LEU A 64 1.97 -4.75 6.48
CA LEU A 64 1.93 -4.03 7.75
C LEU A 64 3.32 -3.77 8.34
N HIS A 65 4.16 -4.80 8.42
CA HIS A 65 5.47 -4.72 9.07
C HIS A 65 6.59 -4.60 8.05
N VAL A 66 7.69 -3.93 8.41
CA VAL A 66 8.88 -3.79 7.54
C VAL A 66 10.12 -4.21 8.31
N HIS A 67 10.92 -5.10 7.73
CA HIS A 67 12.21 -5.49 8.30
C HIS A 67 13.15 -4.28 8.36
N GLY A 68 13.86 -4.07 9.47
CA GLY A 68 14.67 -2.89 9.71
C GLY A 68 13.89 -1.71 10.32
N PHE A 69 12.56 -1.80 10.48
CA PHE A 69 11.73 -0.76 11.07
C PHE A 69 10.95 -1.32 12.29
N PRO A 70 11.64 -1.60 13.40
CA PRO A 70 11.03 -2.18 14.60
C PRO A 70 9.92 -1.28 15.17
N ASN A 71 8.87 -1.89 15.71
CA ASN A 71 7.70 -1.23 16.32
C ASN A 71 6.94 -0.27 15.38
N ALA A 72 7.27 -0.23 14.08
CA ALA A 72 6.55 0.54 13.08
C ALA A 72 5.50 -0.34 12.40
N PHE A 73 4.31 0.24 12.20
CA PHE A 73 3.17 -0.41 11.55
C PHE A 73 2.66 0.49 10.44
N ILE A 74 2.59 -0.03 9.20
CA ILE A 74 2.17 0.72 8.02
C ILE A 74 0.74 0.34 7.65
N VAL A 75 -0.23 1.23 7.89
CA VAL A 75 -1.66 0.96 7.66
C VAL A 75 -2.07 1.41 6.26
N GLN A 76 -2.21 0.46 5.33
CA GLN A 76 -2.51 0.73 3.92
C GLN A 76 -2.92 -0.58 3.17
N PRO A 77 -3.41 -0.52 1.91
CA PRO A 77 -3.94 -1.71 1.22
C PRO A 77 -2.94 -2.52 0.36
N ASN A 78 -1.79 -1.96 -0.01
CA ASN A 78 -0.76 -2.62 -0.83
C ASN A 78 -0.12 -3.80 -0.07
N GLN A 79 0.22 -4.89 -0.74
CA GLN A 79 0.66 -6.14 -0.09
C GLN A 79 -0.31 -6.66 0.99
N ALA A 80 -1.54 -6.17 1.00
CA ALA A 80 -2.66 -6.59 1.84
C ALA A 80 -3.87 -6.89 0.93
N ALA A 81 -5.09 -6.49 1.31
CA ALA A 81 -6.25 -6.54 0.42
C ALA A 81 -6.31 -5.28 -0.47
N LEU A 82 -5.52 -5.28 -1.56
CA LEU A 82 -5.54 -4.24 -2.59
C LEU A 82 -6.84 -4.29 -3.44
N LEU A 83 -7.25 -3.14 -3.99
CA LEU A 83 -8.37 -3.01 -4.94
C LEU A 83 -9.74 -3.51 -4.42
N ILE A 84 -9.98 -3.41 -3.11
CA ILE A 84 -11.28 -3.76 -2.54
C ILE A 84 -12.26 -2.60 -2.58
N SER A 85 -13.55 -2.91 -2.77
CA SER A 85 -14.62 -1.92 -2.63
C SER A 85 -14.81 -1.45 -1.19
N ASN A 86 -14.31 -2.19 -0.19
CA ASN A 86 -14.46 -1.89 1.23
C ASN A 86 -13.11 -1.61 1.91
N VAL A 87 -12.48 -0.47 1.60
CA VAL A 87 -11.21 -0.02 2.22
C VAL A 87 -11.24 -0.05 3.76
N PRO A 88 -12.34 0.34 4.44
CA PRO A 88 -12.44 0.22 5.90
C PRO A 88 -12.14 -1.18 6.46
N HIS A 89 -12.39 -2.25 5.69
CA HIS A 89 -12.08 -3.62 6.15
C HIS A 89 -10.59 -3.82 6.39
N ASN A 90 -9.71 -3.31 5.51
CA ASN A 90 -8.26 -3.32 5.76
C ASN A 90 -7.91 -2.61 7.06
N ILE A 91 -8.53 -1.45 7.31
CA ILE A 91 -8.23 -0.64 8.50
C ILE A 91 -8.62 -1.39 9.78
N VAL A 92 -9.78 -2.03 9.78
CA VAL A 92 -10.26 -2.83 10.92
C VAL A 92 -9.37 -4.05 11.16
N ASP A 93 -9.02 -4.81 10.13
CA ASP A 93 -8.13 -5.96 10.28
C ASP A 93 -6.72 -5.55 10.71
N HIS A 94 -6.18 -4.46 10.16
CA HIS A 94 -4.90 -3.89 10.61
C HIS A 94 -4.97 -3.47 12.08
N ALA A 95 -6.02 -2.79 12.52
CA ALA A 95 -6.19 -2.39 13.93
C ALA A 95 -6.27 -3.61 14.87
N ASN A 96 -7.02 -4.65 14.48
CA ASN A 96 -7.11 -5.90 15.24
C ASN A 96 -5.75 -6.61 15.31
N THR A 97 -5.00 -6.59 14.21
CA THR A 97 -3.68 -7.22 14.13
C THR A 97 -2.65 -6.46 14.98
N ILE A 98 -2.59 -5.13 14.85
CA ILE A 98 -1.70 -4.27 15.63
C ILE A 98 -1.99 -4.45 17.12
N SER A 99 -3.26 -4.36 17.55
CA SER A 99 -3.63 -4.50 18.96
C SER A 99 -3.24 -5.88 19.51
N THR A 100 -3.41 -6.95 18.73
CA THR A 100 -3.03 -8.31 19.15
C THR A 100 -1.50 -8.45 19.29
N VAL A 101 -0.73 -7.91 18.34
CA VAL A 101 0.74 -7.93 18.38
C VAL A 101 1.28 -7.11 19.56
N VAL A 102 0.74 -5.91 19.78
CA VAL A 102 1.13 -5.05 20.91
C VAL A 102 0.79 -5.73 22.24
N ALA A 103 -0.42 -6.30 22.38
CA ALA A 103 -0.80 -7.03 23.58
C ALA A 103 0.14 -8.22 23.86
N HIS A 104 0.58 -8.94 22.82
CA HIS A 104 1.55 -10.02 22.98
C HIS A 104 2.93 -9.50 23.41
N ALA A 105 3.40 -8.39 22.84
CA ALA A 105 4.65 -7.77 23.23
C ALA A 105 4.62 -7.33 24.71
N GLU A 106 3.54 -6.69 25.15
CA GLU A 106 3.33 -6.31 26.55
C GLU A 106 3.31 -7.53 27.48
N ALA A 107 2.57 -8.58 27.11
CA ALA A 107 2.46 -9.81 27.91
C ALA A 107 3.79 -10.57 28.05
N THR A 108 4.68 -10.44 27.07
CA THR A 108 6.01 -11.07 27.05
C THR A 108 7.14 -10.14 27.50
N ASN A 109 6.82 -8.89 27.87
CA ASN A 109 7.76 -7.81 28.17
C ASN A 109 8.76 -7.49 27.03
N ALA A 110 8.42 -7.83 25.79
CA ALA A 110 9.22 -7.50 24.63
C ALA A 110 9.23 -5.98 24.38
N GLN A 111 10.41 -5.41 24.17
CA GLN A 111 10.58 -4.00 23.86
C GLN A 111 10.53 -3.73 22.35
N THR A 112 10.80 -4.76 21.55
CA THR A 112 10.89 -4.68 20.11
C THR A 112 10.09 -5.79 19.46
N VAL A 113 9.29 -5.42 18.46
CA VAL A 113 8.63 -6.30 17.52
C VAL A 113 9.08 -5.97 16.12
N GLU A 114 9.54 -6.97 15.38
CA GLU A 114 10.07 -6.79 14.03
C GLU A 114 9.91 -8.07 13.21
N PRO A 115 9.61 -7.98 11.90
CA PRO A 115 9.61 -9.14 11.05
C PRO A 115 11.04 -9.59 10.76
N THR A 116 11.24 -10.90 10.68
CA THR A 116 12.45 -11.46 10.09
C THR A 116 12.53 -11.11 8.60
N GLN A 117 13.74 -10.92 8.09
CA GLN A 117 13.99 -10.72 6.66
C GLN A 117 13.38 -11.86 5.82
N ALA A 118 13.55 -13.10 6.27
CA ALA A 118 13.03 -14.28 5.58
C ALA A 118 11.50 -14.28 5.45
N ALA A 119 10.77 -13.86 6.50
CA ALA A 119 9.31 -13.77 6.43
C ALA A 119 8.83 -12.66 5.49
N GLN A 120 9.51 -11.51 5.50
CA GLN A 120 9.23 -10.43 4.54
C GLN A 120 9.48 -10.89 3.11
N ASP A 121 10.61 -11.55 2.84
CA ASP A 121 10.94 -12.03 1.49
C ASP A 121 9.94 -13.08 1.02
N ALA A 122 9.57 -14.04 1.86
CA ALA A 122 8.56 -15.04 1.55
C ALA A 122 7.19 -14.40 1.25
N TRP A 123 6.80 -13.35 1.97
CA TRP A 123 5.58 -12.61 1.68
C TRP A 123 5.63 -11.89 0.34
N VAL A 124 6.75 -11.22 0.05
CA VAL A 124 6.96 -10.55 -1.24
C VAL A 124 6.92 -11.56 -2.38
N GLU A 125 7.56 -12.71 -2.25
CA GLU A 125 7.49 -13.80 -3.23
C GLU A 125 6.05 -14.27 -3.46
N LEU A 126 5.27 -14.46 -2.39
CA LEU A 126 3.86 -14.82 -2.50
C LEU A 126 3.06 -13.76 -3.26
N VAL A 127 3.21 -12.48 -2.92
CA VAL A 127 2.54 -11.36 -3.62
C VAL A 127 2.90 -11.35 -5.10
N LEU A 128 4.18 -11.52 -5.43
CA LEU A 128 4.68 -11.49 -6.80
C LEU A 128 4.33 -12.75 -7.61
N SER A 129 3.92 -13.84 -6.97
CA SER A 129 3.45 -15.06 -7.64
C SER A 129 2.07 -14.90 -8.30
N GLY A 130 1.31 -13.87 -7.92
CA GLY A 130 -0.01 -13.61 -8.46
C GLY A 130 0.01 -13.23 -9.94
N ALA A 131 -1.10 -13.47 -10.64
CA ALA A 131 -1.27 -13.11 -12.06
C ALA A 131 -1.30 -11.58 -12.32
N GLY A 132 -1.09 -10.76 -11.29
CA GLY A 132 -1.16 -9.30 -11.38
C GLY A 132 -2.58 -8.73 -11.25
N MET A 133 -2.77 -7.53 -11.77
CA MET A 133 -4.05 -6.82 -11.73
C MET A 133 -5.00 -7.37 -12.81
N MET A 134 -6.12 -7.98 -12.39
CA MET A 134 -7.19 -8.40 -13.32
C MET A 134 -8.06 -7.21 -13.79
N ILE A 135 -8.06 -6.10 -13.03
CA ILE A 135 -8.80 -4.88 -13.34
C ILE A 135 -7.81 -3.84 -13.85
N GLY A 136 -8.17 -3.14 -14.93
CA GLY A 136 -7.30 -2.12 -15.53
C GLY A 136 -6.15 -2.74 -16.32
N ASN A 137 -6.46 -3.59 -17.31
CA ASN A 137 -5.46 -3.98 -18.29
C ASN A 137 -5.11 -2.78 -19.20
N THR A 138 -4.07 -2.92 -20.00
CA THR A 138 -3.60 -1.85 -20.92
C THR A 138 -4.52 -1.61 -22.11
N GLU A 139 -5.50 -2.49 -22.35
CA GLU A 139 -6.54 -2.31 -23.38
C GLU A 139 -7.73 -1.47 -22.86
N CYS A 140 -7.86 -1.32 -21.54
CA CYS A 140 -8.85 -0.47 -20.93
C CYS A 140 -8.52 1.02 -21.14
N THR A 141 -9.53 1.88 -21.08
CA THR A 141 -9.35 3.33 -21.10
C THR A 141 -8.36 3.77 -20.02
N PRO A 142 -7.40 4.66 -20.31
CA PRO A 142 -6.45 5.17 -19.32
C PRO A 142 -7.14 5.64 -18.04
N GLY A 143 -6.58 5.23 -16.90
CA GLY A 143 -6.94 5.72 -15.59
C GLY A 143 -6.09 5.09 -14.48
N TYR A 144 -6.40 5.41 -13.24
CA TYR A 144 -5.58 4.97 -12.10
C TYR A 144 -5.48 3.45 -11.92
N TYR A 145 -6.43 2.67 -12.46
CA TYR A 145 -6.38 1.21 -12.39
C TYR A 145 -5.28 0.60 -13.26
N ASN A 146 -4.89 1.29 -14.35
CA ASN A 146 -3.94 0.80 -15.34
C ASN A 146 -2.75 1.72 -15.56
N ASN A 147 -2.43 2.57 -14.57
CA ASN A 147 -1.37 3.57 -14.64
C ASN A 147 -1.47 4.43 -15.91
N GLU A 148 -2.66 5.00 -16.17
CA GLU A 148 -2.92 5.81 -17.37
C GLU A 148 -2.62 5.07 -18.68
N GLY A 149 -2.82 3.75 -18.70
CA GLY A 149 -2.58 2.86 -19.84
C GLY A 149 -1.17 2.28 -19.92
N GLU A 150 -0.23 2.69 -19.05
CA GLU A 150 1.14 2.18 -19.04
C GLU A 150 1.28 0.77 -18.44
N GLY A 151 0.27 0.32 -17.69
CA GLY A 151 0.27 -0.99 -17.04
C GLY A 151 1.16 -1.05 -15.79
N VAL A 152 1.57 -2.27 -15.42
CA VAL A 152 2.32 -2.52 -14.18
C VAL A 152 3.83 -2.43 -14.45
N THR A 153 4.53 -1.60 -13.68
CA THR A 153 5.99 -1.51 -13.68
C THR A 153 6.61 -2.46 -12.65
N GLU A 154 7.92 -2.73 -12.78
CA GLU A 154 8.64 -3.56 -11.81
C GLU A 154 8.67 -2.95 -10.41
N LYS A 155 8.64 -1.61 -10.27
CA LYS A 155 8.49 -0.97 -8.96
C LYS A 155 7.07 -1.11 -8.42
N ASN A 156 6.04 -0.93 -9.27
CA ASN A 156 4.65 -0.88 -8.82
C ASN A 156 4.03 -2.26 -8.59
N ARG A 157 4.54 -3.34 -9.20
CA ARG A 157 4.10 -4.73 -8.90
C ARG A 157 4.34 -5.10 -7.43
N HIS A 158 5.32 -4.48 -6.77
CA HIS A 158 5.56 -4.66 -5.34
C HIS A 158 4.43 -4.06 -4.49
N GLY A 159 3.55 -3.24 -5.05
CA GLY A 159 2.35 -2.75 -4.39
C GLY A 159 1.14 -3.70 -4.49
N LEU A 160 1.23 -4.80 -5.24
CA LEU A 160 0.11 -5.73 -5.45
C LEU A 160 -0.35 -6.37 -4.13
N GLY A 161 -1.62 -6.79 -4.10
CA GLY A 161 -2.20 -7.47 -2.95
C GLY A 161 -1.94 -8.97 -2.95
N HIS A 162 -2.55 -9.66 -1.99
CA HIS A 162 -2.53 -11.13 -1.92
C HIS A 162 -3.00 -11.76 -3.25
N PRO A 163 -2.29 -12.78 -3.80
CA PRO A 163 -2.52 -13.28 -5.16
C PRO A 163 -3.90 -13.90 -5.37
N ALA A 164 -4.49 -14.47 -4.32
CA ALA A 164 -5.86 -15.01 -4.34
C ALA A 164 -6.95 -13.97 -3.98
N GLY A 165 -6.59 -12.69 -3.94
CA GLY A 165 -7.49 -11.57 -3.66
C GLY A 165 -7.80 -11.36 -2.17
N ALA A 166 -8.66 -10.37 -1.92
CA ALA A 166 -8.90 -9.83 -0.60
C ALA A 166 -9.47 -10.81 0.43
N ARG A 167 -10.40 -11.67 0.03
CA ARG A 167 -10.97 -12.68 0.94
C ARG A 167 -9.89 -13.65 1.43
N ALA A 168 -8.97 -14.02 0.55
CA ALA A 168 -7.85 -14.88 0.92
C ALA A 168 -6.86 -14.14 1.84
N PHE A 169 -6.60 -12.85 1.60
CA PHE A 169 -5.81 -12.03 2.53
C PHE A 169 -6.44 -12.00 3.93
N PHE A 170 -7.74 -11.71 4.06
CA PHE A 170 -8.40 -11.64 5.37
C PHE A 170 -8.41 -13.00 6.08
N ALA A 171 -8.62 -14.10 5.34
CA ALA A 171 -8.51 -15.44 5.90
C ALA A 171 -7.07 -15.77 6.36
N HIS A 172 -6.06 -15.39 5.56
CA HIS A 172 -4.65 -15.55 5.89
C HIS A 172 -4.28 -14.80 7.16
N ILE A 173 -4.59 -13.50 7.23
CA ILE A 173 -4.19 -12.67 8.37
C ILE A 173 -4.93 -13.06 9.65
N ALA A 174 -6.20 -13.46 9.54
CA ALA A 174 -6.95 -14.01 10.67
C ALA A 174 -6.32 -15.31 11.17
N ALA A 175 -6.05 -16.29 10.30
CA ALA A 175 -5.42 -17.54 10.70
C ALA A 175 -4.04 -17.33 11.33
N TRP A 176 -3.22 -16.45 10.75
CA TRP A 176 -1.90 -16.10 11.28
C TRP A 176 -2.01 -15.44 12.66
N ARG A 177 -2.86 -14.43 12.82
CA ARG A 177 -3.06 -13.71 14.10
C ARG A 177 -3.62 -14.64 15.17
N ASP A 178 -4.64 -15.43 14.82
CA ASP A 178 -5.36 -16.30 15.76
C ASP A 178 -4.52 -17.53 16.16
N SER A 179 -3.44 -17.84 15.42
CA SER A 179 -2.49 -18.88 15.82
C SER A 179 -1.74 -18.55 17.11
N GLY A 180 -1.58 -17.26 17.42
CA GLY A 180 -0.80 -16.77 18.57
C GLY A 180 0.70 -17.03 18.50
N THR A 181 1.21 -17.66 17.44
CA THR A 181 2.65 -17.90 17.26
C THR A 181 3.36 -16.71 16.61
N PHE A 182 2.59 -15.86 15.91
CA PHE A 182 3.08 -14.70 15.17
C PHE A 182 4.26 -15.05 14.26
N GLU A 183 4.16 -16.19 13.56
CA GLU A 183 5.23 -16.71 12.70
C GLU A 183 5.82 -15.60 11.80
N GLY A 184 7.14 -15.48 11.82
CA GLY A 184 7.88 -14.47 11.07
C GLY A 184 8.13 -13.16 11.82
N LEU A 185 7.47 -12.90 12.96
CA LEU A 185 7.83 -11.82 13.88
C LEU A 185 8.79 -12.29 14.97
N THR A 186 9.71 -11.42 15.37
CA THR A 186 10.55 -11.58 16.55
C THR A 186 10.13 -10.59 17.62
N PHE A 187 10.05 -11.07 18.85
CA PHE A 187 9.75 -10.30 20.05
C PHE A 187 10.97 -10.36 20.97
N THR A 188 11.61 -9.22 21.24
CA THR A 188 12.85 -9.12 22.05
C THR A 188 12.77 -7.99 23.05
#